data_AF-A0A0S8GQQ8-F1
#
_entry.id   AF-A0A0S8GQQ8-F1
#
_cell.length_a   1.000
_cell.length_b   1.000
_cell.length_c   1.000
_cell.angle_alpha   90.00
_cell.angle_beta   90.00
_cell.angle_gamma   90.00
#
_symmetry.space_group_name_H-M   'P 1'
#
loop_
_entity.id
_entity.type
_entity.pdbx_description
1 polymer ?
#
loop_
_entity_poly.entity_id
_entity_poly.type
_entity_poly.pdbx_seq_one_letter_code
_entity_poly.pdbx_strand_id
1 'polypeptide(L)'
;MGRRPLSRILAAILLCYSAVRLAPAQDAIATGPPNLLEGAARLYSIDEGSTFSAEPPSVPPREVARVVIKLSFEVPQAIRSLASMGDYTSLALSHDAATASLRALRFVLNDQEIALPLEGMLYQTVPGIDPGLLRSGANTLVVEMTVFNRSRESDMVFAPLISLSALRSSDLEFQIGPLLGAFDEGSLGVTCRTNMPARVSIYRIEDAE
;
A
#
# COMPACT_ATOMS: atom_id res chain seq x y z
N MET A 1 7.29 12.10 72.76
CA MET A 1 7.09 12.81 71.48
C MET A 1 8.05 12.23 70.44
N GLY A 2 7.59 11.21 69.71
CA GLY A 2 8.44 10.43 68.80
C GLY A 2 8.56 11.08 67.42
N ARG A 3 9.80 11.39 67.02
CA ARG A 3 10.16 11.80 65.66
C ARG A 3 9.83 10.66 64.69
N ARG A 4 8.81 10.84 63.84
CA ARG A 4 8.55 9.93 62.71
C ARG A 4 9.45 10.32 61.53
N PRO A 5 10.03 9.34 60.80
CA PRO A 5 11.20 9.58 59.98
C PRO A 5 10.81 10.11 58.58
N LEU A 6 11.47 11.21 58.18
CA LEU A 6 11.47 11.80 56.83
C LEU A 6 11.86 10.81 55.71
N SER A 7 12.35 9.61 56.06
CA SER A 7 12.79 8.57 55.12
C SER A 7 11.66 7.94 54.30
N ARG A 8 10.41 7.99 54.77
CA ARG A 8 9.27 7.40 54.03
C ARG A 8 8.75 8.27 52.89
N ILE A 9 8.95 9.59 52.96
CA ILE A 9 8.49 10.53 51.92
C ILE A 9 9.47 10.54 50.75
N LEU A 10 10.77 10.46 51.00
CA LEU A 10 11.78 10.35 49.93
C LEU A 10 11.69 9.05 49.13
N ALA A 11 11.31 7.93 49.77
CA ALA A 11 11.12 6.65 49.08
C ALA A 11 9.93 6.68 48.10
N ALA A 12 8.87 7.43 48.40
CA ALA A 12 7.70 7.56 47.53
C ALA A 12 8.00 8.41 46.28
N ILE A 13 8.85 9.44 46.39
CA ILE A 13 9.22 10.32 45.27
C ILE A 13 10.17 9.59 44.30
N LEU A 14 11.09 8.75 44.79
CA LEU A 14 11.95 7.94 43.93
C LEU A 14 11.22 6.82 43.18
N LEU A 15 10.12 6.28 43.74
CA LEU A 15 9.25 5.30 43.08
C LEU A 15 8.39 5.94 41.98
N CYS A 16 7.96 7.19 42.14
CA CYS A 16 7.29 7.93 41.06
C CYS A 16 8.26 8.32 39.94
N TYR A 17 9.53 8.57 40.21
CA TYR A 17 10.53 8.87 39.16
C TYR A 17 11.01 7.64 38.39
N SER A 18 10.99 6.45 39.01
CA SER A 18 11.34 5.20 38.32
C SER A 18 10.16 4.52 37.62
N ALA A 19 8.90 4.83 38.00
CA ALA A 19 7.71 4.36 37.28
C ALA A 19 7.40 5.15 35.98
N VAL A 20 7.95 6.35 35.80
CA VAL A 20 7.74 7.17 34.58
C VAL A 20 8.74 6.84 33.46
N ARG A 21 9.75 6.01 33.71
CA ARG A 21 10.76 5.62 32.69
C ARG A 21 10.67 4.18 32.17
N LEU A 22 9.59 3.46 32.49
CA LEU A 22 9.22 2.22 31.80
C LEU A 22 7.82 2.35 31.18
N ALA A 23 7.58 3.43 30.44
CA ALA A 23 6.73 3.26 29.27
C ALA A 23 7.59 2.49 28.25
N PRO A 24 7.15 1.32 27.75
CA PRO A 24 7.82 0.73 26.60
C PRO A 24 7.88 1.83 25.55
N ALA A 25 9.05 1.99 24.92
CA ALA A 25 9.16 2.76 23.69
C ALA A 25 7.95 2.36 22.85
N GLN A 26 6.99 3.29 22.71
CA GLN A 26 5.90 3.11 21.77
C GLN A 26 6.58 2.76 20.48
N ASP A 27 6.28 1.56 19.99
CA ASP A 27 6.67 1.08 18.68
C ASP A 27 6.66 2.28 17.75
N ALA A 28 7.79 2.54 17.11
CA ALA A 28 7.88 3.54 16.07
C ALA A 28 6.66 3.32 15.17
N ILE A 29 5.71 4.27 15.23
CA ILE A 29 4.53 4.24 14.38
C ILE A 29 5.11 4.15 12.98
N ALA A 30 4.96 3.00 12.32
CA ALA A 30 5.35 2.84 10.94
C ALA A 30 4.70 4.01 10.19
N THR A 31 5.50 4.95 9.69
CA THR A 31 5.04 6.27 9.26
C THR A 31 4.32 6.23 7.91
N GLY A 32 3.80 5.08 7.50
CA GLY A 32 3.09 4.90 6.25
C GLY A 32 2.03 3.81 6.36
N PRO A 33 1.13 3.72 5.38
CA PRO A 33 0.09 2.72 5.36
C PRO A 33 0.67 1.29 5.46
N PRO A 34 0.06 0.39 6.26
CA PRO A 34 0.58 -0.96 6.42
C PRO A 34 0.53 -1.74 5.10
N ASN A 35 1.61 -2.48 4.80
CA ASN A 35 1.67 -3.38 3.65
C ASN A 35 1.15 -4.77 4.04
N LEU A 36 0.01 -5.17 3.48
CA LEU A 36 -0.62 -6.46 3.74
C LEU A 36 0.16 -7.66 3.19
N LEU A 37 1.11 -7.42 2.28
CA LEU A 37 1.96 -8.46 1.67
C LEU A 37 3.30 -8.61 2.40
N GLU A 38 3.52 -7.91 3.51
CA GLU A 38 4.73 -8.08 4.31
C GLU A 38 4.81 -9.52 4.83
N GLY A 39 5.92 -10.20 4.50
CA GLY A 39 6.11 -11.62 4.84
C GLY A 39 5.28 -12.61 4.01
N ALA A 40 4.58 -12.16 2.96
CA ALA A 40 3.79 -13.05 2.10
C ALA A 40 4.66 -14.12 1.42
N ALA A 41 4.16 -15.36 1.41
CA ALA A 41 4.80 -16.44 0.67
C ALA A 41 4.63 -16.21 -0.82
N ARG A 42 5.75 -16.16 -1.54
CA ARG A 42 5.79 -15.84 -2.98
C ARG A 42 6.18 -17.05 -3.80
N LEU A 43 5.42 -17.28 -4.87
CA LEU A 43 5.71 -18.28 -5.89
C LEU A 43 5.61 -17.67 -7.29
N TYR A 44 6.38 -18.19 -8.22
CA TYR A 44 6.46 -17.76 -9.61
C TYR A 44 6.12 -18.92 -10.56
N SER A 45 5.53 -18.58 -11.70
CA SER A 45 5.27 -19.48 -12.82
C SER A 45 5.55 -18.77 -14.15
N ILE A 46 6.11 -19.50 -15.11
CA ILE A 46 6.33 -19.03 -16.50
C ILE A 46 5.57 -19.87 -17.54
N ASP A 47 4.77 -20.82 -17.07
CA ASP A 47 3.98 -21.77 -17.85
C ASP A 47 2.48 -21.57 -17.59
N GLU A 48 2.08 -20.31 -17.52
CA GLU A 48 0.69 -19.86 -17.36
C GLU A 48 0.00 -20.35 -16.07
N GLY A 49 0.78 -20.57 -15.01
CA GLY A 49 0.28 -21.06 -13.72
C GLY A 49 0.19 -22.58 -13.60
N SER A 50 0.79 -23.33 -14.53
CA SER A 50 0.79 -24.80 -14.47
C SER A 50 1.75 -25.34 -13.41
N THR A 51 2.93 -24.74 -13.27
CA THR A 51 3.92 -25.08 -12.24
C THR A 51 4.40 -23.85 -11.48
N PHE A 52 4.65 -24.00 -10.18
CA PHE A 52 5.06 -22.91 -9.30
C PHE A 52 6.38 -23.23 -8.59
N SER A 53 7.29 -22.24 -8.55
CA SER A 53 8.57 -22.30 -7.83
C SER A 53 8.74 -21.08 -6.92
N ALA A 54 9.48 -21.24 -5.83
CA ALA A 54 9.89 -20.11 -4.98
C ALA A 54 11.01 -19.27 -5.61
N GLU A 55 11.75 -19.84 -6.56
CA GLU A 55 12.84 -19.16 -7.25
C GLU A 55 12.29 -18.18 -8.30
N PRO A 56 12.79 -16.94 -8.35
CA PRO A 56 12.41 -16.00 -9.39
C PRO A 56 12.86 -16.48 -10.78
N PRO A 57 12.04 -16.32 -11.82
CA PRO A 57 12.39 -16.75 -13.16
C PRO A 57 13.46 -15.84 -13.78
N SER A 58 14.27 -16.43 -14.64
CA SER A 58 15.17 -15.70 -15.54
C SER A 58 14.50 -15.54 -16.91
N VAL A 59 14.52 -14.32 -17.46
CA VAL A 59 14.05 -14.03 -18.81
C VAL A 59 15.26 -13.80 -19.71
N PRO A 60 15.47 -14.62 -20.76
CA PRO A 60 16.64 -14.48 -21.64
C PRO A 60 16.69 -13.12 -22.37
N PRO A 61 17.86 -12.69 -22.85
CA PRO A 61 18.01 -11.44 -23.57
C PRO A 61 17.08 -11.37 -24.78
N ARG A 62 16.41 -10.22 -24.98
CA ARG A 62 15.48 -9.99 -26.09
C ARG A 62 14.26 -10.92 -26.15
N GLU A 63 13.98 -11.66 -25.08
CA GLU A 63 12.81 -12.51 -25.00
C GLU A 63 11.66 -11.86 -24.23
N VAL A 64 10.45 -12.35 -24.49
CA VAL A 64 9.24 -12.00 -23.76
C VAL A 64 8.83 -13.20 -22.92
N ALA A 65 8.52 -12.96 -21.65
CA ALA A 65 7.97 -13.96 -20.76
C ALA A 65 6.67 -13.47 -20.12
N ARG A 66 5.69 -14.37 -19.98
CA ARG A 66 4.52 -14.17 -19.12
C ARG A 66 4.85 -14.78 -17.77
N VAL A 67 4.98 -13.94 -16.75
CA VAL A 67 5.28 -14.36 -15.38
C VAL A 67 4.02 -14.22 -14.54
N VAL A 68 3.60 -15.31 -13.90
CA VAL A 68 2.53 -15.34 -12.92
C VAL A 68 3.16 -15.39 -11.53
N ILE A 69 2.85 -14.42 -10.69
CA ILE A 69 3.34 -14.31 -9.32
C ILE A 69 2.16 -14.55 -8.38
N LYS A 70 2.26 -15.57 -7.54
CA LYS A 70 1.27 -15.88 -6.52
C LYS A 70 1.81 -15.48 -5.16
N LEU A 71 1.07 -14.63 -4.46
CA LEU A 71 1.37 -14.12 -3.12
C LEU A 71 0.28 -14.59 -2.17
N SER A 72 0.64 -15.46 -1.22
CA SER A 72 -0.27 -15.96 -0.19
C SER A 72 0.03 -15.26 1.13
N PHE A 73 -1.00 -14.70 1.75
CA PHE A 73 -0.86 -13.87 2.94
C PHE A 73 -2.07 -13.99 3.86
N GLU A 74 -1.87 -13.68 5.13
CA GLU A 74 -2.91 -13.58 6.14
C GLU A 74 -3.10 -12.10 6.48
N VAL A 75 -4.34 -11.64 6.61
CA VAL A 75 -4.55 -10.27 7.09
C VAL A 75 -4.26 -10.24 8.59
N PRO A 76 -3.29 -9.43 9.06
CA PRO A 76 -2.95 -9.35 10.48
C PRO A 76 -4.19 -9.04 11.34
N GLN A 77 -4.26 -9.61 12.55
CA GLN A 77 -5.40 -9.40 13.44
C GLN A 77 -5.62 -7.92 13.77
N ALA A 78 -4.54 -7.14 13.93
CA ALA A 78 -4.62 -5.69 14.13
C ALA A 78 -5.33 -4.99 12.96
N ILE A 79 -5.07 -5.42 11.73
CA ILE A 79 -5.69 -4.89 10.51
C ILE A 79 -7.14 -5.36 10.40
N ARG A 80 -7.45 -6.61 10.76
CA ARG A 80 -8.84 -7.09 10.86
C ARG A 80 -9.66 -6.30 11.88
N SER A 81 -9.08 -5.99 13.04
CA SER A 81 -9.73 -5.17 14.06
C SER A 81 -9.99 -3.75 13.55
N LEU A 82 -9.03 -3.13 12.87
CA LEU A 82 -9.18 -1.80 12.25
C LEU A 82 -10.20 -1.81 11.10
N ALA A 83 -10.21 -2.84 10.26
CA ALA A 83 -11.22 -3.03 9.21
C ALA A 83 -12.63 -3.20 9.80
N SER A 84 -12.77 -3.92 10.93
CA SER A 84 -14.05 -4.07 11.64
C SER A 84 -14.55 -2.77 12.29
N MET A 85 -13.65 -1.80 12.49
CA MET A 85 -13.99 -0.44 12.93
C MET A 85 -14.26 0.51 11.74
N GLY A 86 -14.14 0.04 10.50
CA GLY A 86 -14.35 0.83 9.30
C GLY A 86 -13.21 1.79 8.96
N ASP A 87 -12.02 1.59 9.54
CA ASP A 87 -10.93 2.57 9.44
C ASP A 87 -10.21 2.55 8.08
N TYR A 88 -10.30 1.44 7.33
CA TYR A 88 -9.73 1.35 5.98
C TYR A 88 -10.79 1.66 4.93
N THR A 89 -10.52 2.68 4.14
CA THR A 89 -11.44 3.18 3.11
C THR A 89 -11.07 2.69 1.72
N SER A 90 -9.81 2.28 1.51
CA SER A 90 -9.30 1.85 0.22
C SER A 90 -8.06 0.97 0.38
N LEU A 91 -7.81 0.12 -0.60
CA LEU A 91 -6.52 -0.52 -0.81
C LEU A 91 -5.81 0.15 -2.00
N ALA A 92 -4.48 0.12 -1.99
CA ALA A 92 -3.66 0.47 -3.15
C ALA A 92 -2.62 -0.61 -3.42
N LEU A 93 -2.59 -1.09 -4.66
CA LEU A 93 -1.66 -2.12 -5.11
C LEU A 93 -0.53 -1.46 -5.91
N SER A 94 0.72 -1.70 -5.52
CA SER A 94 1.88 -1.13 -6.22
C SER A 94 2.91 -2.18 -6.57
N HIS A 95 3.72 -1.91 -7.60
CA HIS A 95 4.90 -2.70 -7.93
C HIS A 95 6.09 -1.81 -8.35
N ASP A 96 7.29 -2.37 -8.36
CA ASP A 96 8.51 -1.69 -8.85
C ASP A 96 9.00 -2.19 -10.22
N ALA A 97 8.28 -3.13 -10.85
CA ALA A 97 8.63 -3.63 -12.18
C ALA A 97 8.80 -2.46 -13.17
N ALA A 98 9.96 -2.42 -13.85
CA ALA A 98 10.30 -1.35 -14.76
C ALA A 98 9.29 -1.25 -15.91
N THR A 99 8.54 -0.15 -15.97
CA THR A 99 7.48 0.08 -16.96
C THR A 99 7.98 -0.05 -18.40
N ALA A 100 9.25 0.29 -18.65
CA ALA A 100 9.89 0.16 -19.96
C ALA A 100 10.00 -1.29 -20.46
N SER A 101 10.00 -2.26 -19.55
CA SER A 101 10.08 -3.70 -19.80
C SER A 101 8.72 -4.39 -19.70
N LEU A 102 7.76 -3.79 -18.99
CA LEU A 102 6.40 -4.32 -18.87
C LEU A 102 5.63 -4.15 -20.18
N ARG A 103 4.76 -5.11 -20.50
CA ARG A 103 3.95 -5.16 -21.73
C ARG A 103 2.47 -5.39 -21.45
N ALA A 104 2.16 -6.18 -20.43
CA ALA A 104 0.81 -6.41 -19.96
C ALA A 104 0.84 -6.65 -18.44
N LEU A 105 -0.26 -6.31 -17.79
CA LEU A 105 -0.40 -6.38 -16.35
C LEU A 105 -1.84 -6.80 -16.01
N ARG A 106 -1.97 -7.77 -15.11
CA ARG A 106 -3.25 -8.21 -14.58
C ARG A 106 -3.12 -8.56 -13.11
N PHE A 107 -4.14 -8.24 -12.33
CA PHE A 107 -4.17 -8.48 -10.90
C PHE A 107 -5.47 -9.18 -10.52
N VAL A 108 -5.35 -10.23 -9.71
CA VAL A 108 -6.49 -10.99 -9.19
C VAL A 108 -6.32 -11.15 -7.69
N LEU A 109 -7.25 -10.62 -6.90
CA LEU A 109 -7.28 -10.75 -5.45
C LEU A 109 -8.45 -11.66 -5.08
N ASN A 110 -8.17 -12.78 -4.41
CA ASN A 110 -9.20 -13.72 -3.93
C ASN A 110 -10.20 -14.13 -5.03
N ASP A 111 -9.67 -14.50 -6.20
CA ASP A 111 -10.41 -14.91 -7.40
C ASP A 111 -11.21 -13.78 -8.08
N GLN A 112 -11.07 -12.53 -7.62
CA GLN A 112 -11.67 -11.36 -8.25
C GLN A 112 -10.62 -10.51 -8.95
N GLU A 113 -10.85 -10.25 -10.23
CA GLU A 113 -9.99 -9.39 -11.04
C GLU A 113 -10.12 -7.94 -10.61
N ILE A 114 -8.98 -7.28 -10.38
CA ILE A 114 -8.93 -5.87 -10.02
C ILE A 114 -8.98 -5.05 -11.32
N ALA A 115 -10.02 -4.24 -11.46
CA ALA A 115 -10.15 -3.32 -12.59
C ALA A 115 -9.03 -2.28 -12.59
N LEU A 116 -8.36 -2.13 -13.72
CA LEU A 116 -7.40 -1.05 -13.92
C LEU A 116 -8.13 0.27 -14.21
N PRO A 117 -7.58 1.43 -13.79
CA PRO A 117 -8.26 2.72 -13.98
C PRO A 117 -8.58 3.05 -15.45
N LEU A 118 -7.68 2.71 -16.38
CA LEU A 118 -7.91 2.78 -17.82
C LEU A 118 -7.38 1.52 -18.49
N GLU A 119 -8.19 0.96 -19.39
CA GLU A 119 -7.82 -0.22 -20.17
C GLU A 119 -6.60 0.06 -21.05
N GLY A 120 -5.71 -0.93 -21.16
CA GLY A 120 -4.48 -0.84 -21.97
C GLY A 120 -3.35 0.00 -21.37
N MET A 121 -3.57 0.67 -20.23
CA MET A 121 -2.51 1.39 -19.52
C MET A 121 -1.79 0.48 -18.51
N LEU A 122 -0.48 0.71 -18.34
CA LEU A 122 0.34 0.01 -17.35
C LEU A 122 0.52 0.91 -16.13
N TYR A 123 0.01 0.46 -14.99
CA TYR A 123 0.02 1.22 -13.74
C TYR A 123 1.05 0.67 -12.78
N GLN A 124 1.97 1.53 -12.35
CA GLN A 124 2.86 1.21 -11.24
C GLN A 124 2.08 1.08 -9.92
N THR A 125 1.03 1.89 -9.76
CA THR A 125 0.12 1.88 -8.61
C THR A 125 -1.32 1.90 -9.10
N VAL A 126 -2.12 0.96 -8.61
CA VAL A 126 -3.57 0.88 -8.79
C VAL A 126 -4.23 1.29 -7.47
N PRO A 127 -4.77 2.52 -7.37
CA PRO A 127 -5.46 2.99 -6.18
C PRO A 127 -6.94 2.56 -6.19
N GLY A 128 -7.64 2.77 -5.08
CA GLY A 128 -9.11 2.67 -5.05
C GLY A 128 -9.66 1.25 -5.06
N ILE A 129 -8.85 0.26 -4.68
CA ILE A 129 -9.28 -1.14 -4.62
C ILE A 129 -10.17 -1.31 -3.38
N ASP A 130 -11.33 -1.95 -3.53
CA ASP A 130 -12.28 -2.16 -2.44
C ASP A 130 -11.68 -3.09 -1.35
N PRO A 131 -11.59 -2.64 -0.08
CA PRO A 131 -11.19 -3.49 1.04
C PRO A 131 -12.09 -4.72 1.24
N GLY A 132 -13.34 -4.68 0.79
CA GLY A 132 -14.30 -5.79 0.83
C GLY A 132 -13.87 -7.02 0.02
N LEU A 133 -12.87 -6.89 -0.86
CA LEU A 133 -12.25 -8.01 -1.56
C LEU A 133 -11.43 -8.92 -0.64
N LEU A 134 -11.02 -8.44 0.54
CA LEU A 134 -10.25 -9.21 1.51
C LEU A 134 -11.13 -10.22 2.25
N ARG A 135 -10.61 -11.43 2.45
CA ARG A 135 -11.25 -12.48 3.25
C ARG A 135 -10.76 -12.43 4.68
N SER A 136 -11.60 -12.88 5.61
CA SER A 136 -11.14 -13.19 6.98
C SER A 136 -10.29 -14.46 6.94
N GLY A 137 -8.97 -14.31 7.14
CA GLY A 137 -8.00 -15.42 7.10
C GLY A 137 -7.09 -15.38 5.88
N ALA A 138 -6.92 -16.53 5.23
CA ALA A 138 -6.02 -16.67 4.09
C ALA A 138 -6.53 -15.89 2.86
N ASN A 139 -5.63 -15.07 2.32
CA ASN A 139 -5.84 -14.29 1.12
C ASN A 139 -4.80 -14.68 0.07
N THR A 140 -5.15 -14.53 -1.20
CA THR A 140 -4.22 -14.76 -2.32
C THR A 140 -4.31 -13.61 -3.31
N LEU A 141 -3.15 -13.03 -3.62
CA LEU A 141 -2.99 -12.10 -4.73
C LEU A 141 -2.22 -12.82 -5.85
N VAL A 142 -2.79 -12.85 -7.04
CA VAL A 142 -2.12 -13.29 -8.27
C VAL A 142 -1.83 -12.07 -9.12
N VAL A 143 -0.58 -11.92 -9.53
CA VAL A 143 -0.12 -10.84 -10.40
C VAL A 143 0.44 -11.48 -11.66
N GLU A 144 -0.16 -11.17 -12.81
CA GLU A 144 0.34 -11.62 -14.09
C GLU A 144 1.02 -10.45 -14.80
N MET A 145 2.27 -10.64 -15.18
CA MET A 145 3.09 -9.64 -15.86
C MET A 145 3.67 -10.23 -17.13
N THR A 146 3.41 -9.60 -18.27
CA THR A 146 4.15 -9.88 -19.49
C THR A 146 5.32 -8.93 -19.57
N VAL A 147 6.54 -9.46 -19.60
CA VAL A 147 7.78 -8.70 -19.52
C VAL A 147 8.70 -9.00 -20.68
N PHE A 148 9.38 -7.98 -21.16
CA PHE A 148 10.39 -8.06 -22.21
C PHE A 148 11.76 -7.73 -21.63
N ASN A 149 12.71 -8.65 -21.75
CA ASN A 149 14.09 -8.36 -21.39
C ASN A 149 14.74 -7.48 -22.48
N ARG A 150 14.97 -6.22 -22.14
CA ARG A 150 15.57 -5.25 -23.06
C ARG A 150 17.07 -5.46 -23.28
N SER A 151 17.75 -6.22 -22.41
CA SER A 151 19.17 -6.52 -22.53
C SER A 151 19.47 -7.28 -23.81
N ARG A 152 20.68 -7.09 -24.34
CA ARG A 152 21.20 -7.82 -25.50
C ARG A 152 22.01 -9.05 -25.11
N GLU A 153 22.49 -9.09 -23.88
CA GLU A 153 23.57 -10.01 -23.47
C GLU A 153 23.26 -10.74 -22.17
N SER A 154 22.48 -10.11 -21.28
CA SER A 154 22.24 -10.63 -19.94
C SER A 154 20.80 -11.09 -19.76
N ASP A 155 20.67 -12.26 -19.17
CA ASP A 155 19.45 -12.73 -18.52
C ASP A 155 18.92 -11.69 -17.51
N MET A 156 17.59 -11.57 -17.42
CA MET A 156 16.90 -10.71 -16.46
C MET A 156 16.21 -11.58 -15.42
N VAL A 157 16.75 -11.62 -14.21
CA VAL A 157 16.05 -12.19 -13.05
C VAL A 157 14.87 -11.28 -12.72
N PHE A 158 13.65 -11.82 -12.83
CA PHE A 158 12.43 -11.03 -12.66
C PHE A 158 11.77 -11.30 -11.30
N ALA A 159 11.99 -10.38 -10.36
CA ALA A 159 11.51 -10.47 -8.98
C ALA A 159 10.95 -9.14 -8.47
N PRO A 160 9.89 -8.57 -9.07
CA PRO A 160 9.41 -7.25 -8.69
C PRO A 160 8.91 -7.21 -7.25
N LEU A 161 9.19 -6.15 -6.51
CA LEU A 161 8.51 -5.87 -5.24
C LEU A 161 7.06 -5.51 -5.54
N ILE A 162 6.15 -6.09 -4.76
CA ILE A 162 4.70 -5.87 -4.86
C ILE A 162 4.19 -5.56 -3.46
N SER A 163 3.43 -4.49 -3.31
CA SER A 163 2.85 -4.06 -2.04
C SER A 163 1.34 -3.86 -2.17
N LEU A 164 0.59 -4.27 -1.14
CA LEU A 164 -0.83 -4.00 -1.01
C LEU A 164 -1.03 -3.16 0.24
N SER A 165 -1.14 -1.85 0.07
CA SER A 165 -1.28 -0.90 1.16
C SER A 165 -2.74 -0.77 1.57
N ALA A 166 -3.02 -0.87 2.88
CA ALA A 166 -4.35 -0.57 3.41
C ALA A 166 -4.41 0.90 3.85
N LEU A 167 -5.21 1.70 3.15
CA LEU A 167 -5.30 3.14 3.31
C LEU A 167 -6.48 3.53 4.20
N ARG A 168 -6.23 4.46 5.12
CA ARG A 168 -7.24 5.12 5.95
C ARG A 168 -7.59 6.48 5.37
N SER A 169 -8.68 7.07 5.85
CA SER A 169 -9.04 8.47 5.53
C SER A 169 -7.91 9.46 5.83
N SER A 170 -7.12 9.21 6.88
CA SER A 170 -5.96 10.05 7.24
C SER A 170 -4.81 9.99 6.23
N ASP A 171 -4.80 8.97 5.38
CA ASP A 171 -3.76 8.75 4.38
C ASP A 171 -4.14 9.40 3.03
N LEU A 172 -5.23 10.19 2.99
CA LEU A 172 -5.66 10.93 1.82
C LEU A 172 -4.62 11.98 1.47
N GLU A 173 -3.95 11.75 0.35
CA GLU A 173 -3.10 12.72 -0.31
C GLU A 173 -3.86 13.31 -1.50
N PHE A 174 -3.74 14.62 -1.67
CA PHE A 174 -4.31 15.31 -2.80
C PHE A 174 -3.33 16.34 -3.35
N GLN A 175 -3.32 16.45 -4.67
CA GLN A 175 -2.60 17.48 -5.39
C GLN A 175 -3.61 18.30 -6.16
N ILE A 176 -3.63 19.61 -5.90
CA ILE A 176 -4.42 20.57 -6.67
C ILE A 176 -3.52 21.31 -7.65
N GLY A 177 -4.06 21.61 -8.82
CA GLY A 177 -3.37 22.43 -9.81
C GLY A 177 -4.35 23.10 -10.76
N PRO A 178 -3.99 24.28 -11.29
CA PRO A 178 -4.76 24.88 -12.37
C PRO A 178 -4.78 23.94 -13.57
N LEU A 179 -5.94 23.77 -14.21
CA LEU A 179 -5.95 23.15 -15.54
C LEU A 179 -5.41 24.19 -16.54
N LEU A 180 -4.20 23.98 -17.05
CA LEU A 180 -3.64 24.84 -18.10
C LEU A 180 -4.62 24.88 -19.29
N GLY A 181 -5.20 26.06 -19.55
CA GLY A 181 -6.06 26.32 -20.72
C GLY A 181 -7.57 26.40 -20.49
N ALA A 182 -8.08 26.31 -19.24
CA ALA A 182 -9.52 26.46 -18.94
C ALA A 182 -9.79 27.58 -17.91
N PHE A 183 -9.47 28.82 -18.31
CA PHE A 183 -9.77 30.03 -17.54
C PHE A 183 -10.39 31.07 -18.48
N ASP A 184 -11.57 31.57 -18.15
CA ASP A 184 -12.19 32.74 -18.78
C ASP A 184 -12.75 33.69 -17.72
N GLU A 185 -13.37 34.81 -18.13
CA GLU A 185 -13.86 35.85 -17.22
C GLU A 185 -14.95 35.37 -16.25
N GLY A 186 -15.53 34.18 -16.45
CA GLY A 186 -16.62 33.64 -15.62
C GLY A 186 -16.40 32.23 -15.08
N SER A 187 -15.31 31.54 -15.43
CA SER A 187 -15.08 30.15 -15.07
C SER A 187 -13.61 29.86 -14.73
N LEU A 188 -13.44 28.96 -13.76
CA LEU A 188 -12.16 28.49 -13.24
C LEU A 188 -12.13 26.96 -13.31
N GLY A 189 -11.28 26.39 -14.17
CA GLY A 189 -10.99 24.96 -14.17
C GLY A 189 -9.94 24.60 -13.12
N VAL A 190 -10.32 23.76 -12.15
CA VAL A 190 -9.40 23.19 -11.16
C VAL A 190 -9.29 21.69 -11.37
N THR A 191 -8.06 21.18 -11.37
CA THR A 191 -7.82 19.73 -11.28
C THR A 191 -7.42 19.36 -9.87
N CYS A 192 -7.95 18.23 -9.41
CA CYS A 192 -7.52 17.59 -8.17
C CYS A 192 -7.20 16.13 -8.51
N ARG A 193 -6.02 15.68 -8.09
CA ARG A 193 -5.63 14.28 -8.13
C ARG A 193 -5.53 13.77 -6.69
N THR A 194 -6.18 12.64 -6.41
CA THR A 194 -6.11 11.98 -5.11
C THR A 194 -5.44 10.61 -5.24
N ASN A 195 -4.84 10.13 -4.16
CA ASN A 195 -4.24 8.79 -4.09
C ASN A 195 -5.25 7.67 -3.79
N MET A 196 -6.48 8.03 -3.42
CA MET A 196 -7.62 7.13 -3.20
C MET A 196 -8.94 7.82 -3.61
N PRO A 197 -10.04 7.09 -3.82
CA PRO A 197 -11.35 7.69 -4.09
C PRO A 197 -11.75 8.66 -2.98
N ALA A 198 -12.11 9.90 -3.37
CA ALA A 198 -12.49 10.95 -2.44
C ALA A 198 -13.60 11.82 -3.03
N ARG A 199 -14.48 12.32 -2.15
CA ARG A 199 -15.47 13.34 -2.54
C ARG A 199 -14.82 14.71 -2.50
N VAL A 200 -14.83 15.41 -3.63
CA VAL A 200 -14.26 16.75 -3.75
C VAL A 200 -15.40 17.77 -3.86
N SER A 201 -15.30 18.84 -3.10
CA SER A 201 -16.21 20.00 -3.17
C SER A 201 -15.38 21.27 -3.25
N ILE A 202 -15.83 22.23 -4.05
CA ILE A 202 -15.23 23.56 -4.16
C ILE A 202 -16.16 24.54 -3.42
N TYR A 203 -15.60 25.35 -2.53
CA TYR A 203 -16.32 26.37 -1.78
C TYR A 203 -15.70 27.74 -2.04
N ARG A 204 -16.55 28.78 -2.11
CA ARG A 204 -16.11 30.17 -2.07
C ARG A 204 -16.09 30.59 -0.60
N ILE A 205 -14.93 31.03 -0.12
CA ILE A 205 -14.84 31.70 1.19
C ILE A 205 -15.08 33.18 0.89
N GLU A 206 -16.17 33.73 1.42
CA GLU A 206 -16.36 35.17 1.48
C GLU A 206 -15.57 35.65 2.69
N ASP A 207 -14.61 36.56 2.48
CA ASP A 207 -13.91 37.19 3.59
C ASP A 207 -14.94 37.91 4.47
N ALA A 208 -14.86 37.68 5.79
CA ALA A 208 -15.68 38.41 6.74
C ALA A 208 -15.27 39.88 6.71
N GLU A 209 -16.20 40.77 6.30
CA GLU A 209 -16.05 42.23 6.42
C GLU A 209 -15.85 42.68 7.88
#